data_AF-F3BZU7-F1
#
_entry.id   AF-F3BZU7-F1
#
_cell.length_a   1.000
_cell.length_b   1.000
_cell.length_c   1.000
_cell.angle_alpha   90.00
_cell.angle_beta   90.00
_cell.angle_gamma   90.00
#
_symmetry.space_group_name_H-M   'P 1'
#
loop_
_entity.id
_entity.type
_entity.pdbx_description
1 polymer ?
#
loop_
_entity_poly.entity_id
_entity_poly.type
_entity_poly.pdbx_seq_one_letter_code
_entity_poly.pdbx_strand_id
1 'polypeptide(L)'
;MIKCRGSNLQVPASAEIVLEGVIHPGEMADEGPYGDHTGYYNEVDSFPVLTVERITHRIKPIYHSTYTGRPPDEPAILGVALNEVFVPILQKQFPEIVDFYLPPEGCSYRMAVVTIKKQYPGHAKRVMLGVWSFLRQFMYTKFVIVTDDDINARDWNDVIWAITTRMDPKRDTVMIDNTPIDYLDFASPVSGLGSKMGLDATNKWPSETTREWGRAIVKDEATTRRVDEIWTQLGID
;
A
#
# COMPACT_ATOMS: atom_id res chain seq x y z
N MET A 1 14.48 -9.81 25.93
CA MET A 1 14.74 -8.38 26.18
C MET A 1 15.76 -8.25 27.31
N ILE A 2 16.56 -7.19 27.34
CA ILE A 2 17.51 -6.85 28.41
C ILE A 2 17.46 -5.33 28.66
N LYS A 3 17.65 -4.89 29.91
CA LYS A 3 17.64 -3.47 30.28
C LYS A 3 18.90 -2.77 29.73
N CYS A 4 18.73 -1.57 29.17
CA CYS A 4 19.81 -0.67 28.79
C CYS A 4 20.68 -0.28 30.01
N ARG A 5 21.92 0.13 29.78
CA ARG A 5 22.84 0.54 30.86
C ARG A 5 22.57 1.95 31.35
N GLY A 6 22.25 2.87 30.43
CA GLY A 6 22.05 4.30 30.71
C GLY A 6 20.60 4.70 30.98
N SER A 7 19.62 3.80 30.76
CA SER A 7 18.20 4.12 30.90
C SER A 7 17.36 2.93 31.37
N ASN A 8 16.06 3.16 31.58
CA ASN A 8 15.10 2.10 31.90
C ASN A 8 14.49 1.42 30.66
N LEU A 9 14.96 1.76 29.46
CA LEU A 9 14.52 1.10 28.23
C LEU A 9 15.03 -0.34 28.17
N GLN A 10 14.33 -1.17 27.41
CA GLN A 10 14.73 -2.55 27.14
C GLN A 10 14.97 -2.76 25.66
N VAL A 11 16.00 -3.54 25.33
CA VAL A 11 16.38 -3.89 23.95
C VAL A 11 16.40 -5.42 23.76
N PRO A 12 16.31 -5.94 22.52
CA PRO A 12 16.48 -7.36 22.27
C PRO A 12 17.86 -7.84 22.77
N ALA A 13 17.89 -8.89 23.59
CA ALA A 13 19.14 -9.40 24.15
C ALA A 13 20.08 -10.00 23.09
N SER A 14 19.53 -10.34 21.92
CA SER A 14 20.24 -10.88 20.77
C SER A 14 20.69 -9.83 19.75
N ALA A 15 20.46 -8.54 20.01
CA ALA A 15 20.84 -7.46 19.09
C ALA A 15 22.36 -7.48 18.81
N GLU A 16 22.75 -7.21 17.57
CA GLU A 16 24.16 -7.16 17.15
C GLU A 16 24.86 -5.92 17.72
N ILE A 17 24.22 -4.75 17.57
CA ILE A 17 24.70 -3.43 17.99
C ILE A 17 23.53 -2.66 18.60
N VAL A 18 23.76 -1.96 19.71
CA VAL A 18 22.79 -1.09 20.39
C VAL A 18 23.44 0.27 20.65
N LEU A 19 22.75 1.33 20.23
CA LEU A 19 23.11 2.72 20.51
C LEU A 19 22.20 3.24 21.64
N GLU A 20 22.78 3.68 22.75
CA GLU A 20 22.06 4.34 23.84
C GLU A 20 22.46 5.81 23.90
N GLY A 21 21.49 6.69 24.13
CA GLY A 21 21.72 8.13 24.09
C GLY A 21 20.50 8.93 24.52
N VAL A 22 20.56 10.24 24.25
CA VAL A 22 19.51 11.20 24.59
C VAL A 22 19.25 12.15 23.42
N ILE A 23 18.03 12.67 23.36
CA ILE A 23 17.66 13.79 22.48
C ILE A 23 17.52 15.02 23.39
N HIS A 24 18.34 16.03 23.18
CA HIS A 24 18.26 17.27 23.96
C HIS A 24 17.16 18.18 23.39
N PRO A 25 16.22 18.70 24.22
CA PRO A 25 15.20 19.62 23.73
C PRO A 25 15.81 20.85 23.05
N GLY A 26 15.41 21.11 21.80
CA GLY A 26 15.89 22.25 21.01
C GLY A 26 17.22 22.01 20.28
N GLU A 27 17.88 20.87 20.47
CA GLU A 27 19.03 20.49 19.66
C GLU A 27 18.54 19.87 18.34
N MET A 28 18.74 20.63 17.25
CA MET A 28 18.28 20.29 15.92
C MET A 28 19.44 20.38 14.93
N ALA A 29 19.42 19.56 13.89
CA ALA A 29 20.36 19.62 12.78
C ALA A 29 19.65 19.40 11.45
N ASP A 30 20.28 19.87 10.39
CA ASP A 30 19.83 19.67 9.03
C ASP A 30 20.04 18.20 8.61
N GLU A 31 18.97 17.54 8.20
CA GLU A 31 18.97 16.19 7.64
C GLU A 31 18.78 16.26 6.13
N GLY A 32 19.40 15.33 5.39
CA GLY A 32 19.30 15.28 3.94
C GLY A 32 20.27 16.21 3.19
N PRO A 33 20.07 16.36 1.87
CA PRO A 33 19.05 15.68 1.07
C PRO A 33 19.33 14.17 1.00
N TYR A 34 18.29 13.36 1.15
CA TYR A 34 18.37 11.90 1.04
C TYR A 34 17.32 11.37 0.07
N GLY A 35 17.72 10.38 -0.73
CA GLY A 35 16.80 9.64 -1.58
C GLY A 35 15.92 8.72 -0.74
N ASP A 36 14.62 8.69 -1.01
CA ASP A 36 13.67 7.86 -0.27
C ASP A 36 12.84 6.93 -1.16
N HIS A 37 11.88 6.22 -0.53
CA HIS A 37 10.96 5.26 -1.14
C HIS A 37 10.08 5.83 -2.26
N THR A 38 10.06 7.15 -2.47
CA THR A 38 9.40 7.78 -3.62
C THR A 38 10.25 7.68 -4.89
N GLY A 39 11.55 7.40 -4.76
CA GLY A 39 12.53 7.47 -5.83
C GLY A 39 13.08 8.87 -6.11
N TYR A 40 12.79 9.83 -5.23
CA TYR A 40 13.26 11.22 -5.30
C TYR A 40 14.11 11.57 -4.09
N TYR A 41 14.90 12.65 -4.21
CA TYR A 41 15.56 13.25 -3.06
C TYR A 41 14.56 14.12 -2.31
N ASN A 42 14.49 13.95 -0.99
CA ASN A 42 13.84 14.91 -0.12
C ASN A 42 14.74 16.13 0.07
N GLU A 43 14.13 17.30 0.25
CA GLU A 43 14.85 18.53 0.58
C GLU A 43 15.43 18.46 2.00
N VAL A 44 16.37 19.37 2.28
CA VAL A 44 16.93 19.50 3.63
C VAL A 44 15.85 20.00 4.59
N ASP A 45 15.68 19.32 5.73
CA ASP A 45 14.79 19.74 6.80
C ASP A 45 15.44 19.52 8.19
N SER A 46 14.91 20.20 9.21
CA SER A 46 15.51 20.25 10.55
C SER A 46 14.91 19.19 11.47
N PHE A 47 15.75 18.27 11.96
CA PHE A 47 15.33 17.17 12.84
C PHE A 47 16.12 17.14 14.17
N PRO A 48 15.55 16.53 15.23
CA PRO A 48 16.24 16.39 16.51
C PRO A 48 17.51 15.54 16.40
N VAL A 49 18.57 15.95 17.09
CA VAL A 49 19.83 15.20 17.15
C VAL A 49 19.79 14.14 18.23
N LEU A 50 20.17 12.90 17.88
CA LEU A 50 20.44 11.85 18.86
C LEU A 50 21.90 11.91 19.31
N THR A 51 22.15 12.38 20.53
CA THR A 51 23.47 12.29 21.16
C THR A 51 23.69 10.87 21.68
N VAL A 52 24.53 10.10 21.00
CA VAL A 52 24.90 8.73 21.40
C VAL A 52 25.91 8.79 22.54
N GLU A 53 25.49 8.33 23.72
CA GLU A 53 26.34 8.29 24.92
C GLU A 53 27.07 6.95 25.06
N ARG A 54 26.48 5.85 24.58
CA ARG A 54 27.02 4.49 24.75
C ARG A 54 26.71 3.62 23.54
N ILE A 55 27.67 2.75 23.21
CA ILE A 55 27.52 1.71 22.20
C ILE A 55 27.80 0.37 22.88
N THR A 56 26.87 -0.57 22.77
CA THR A 56 27.06 -1.97 23.20
C THR A 56 26.85 -2.90 22.02
N HIS A 57 27.61 -4.00 21.95
CA HIS A 57 27.55 -4.91 20.81
C HIS A 57 28.02 -6.32 21.19
N ARG A 58 27.70 -7.30 20.34
CA ARG A 58 28.21 -8.69 20.48
C ARG A 58 29.69 -8.76 20.17
N ILE A 59 30.37 -9.82 20.61
CA ILE A 59 31.72 -10.14 20.13
C ILE A 59 31.63 -10.41 18.63
N LYS A 60 32.38 -9.64 17.81
CA LYS A 60 32.33 -9.65 16.34
C LYS A 60 30.91 -9.37 15.80
N PRO A 61 30.40 -8.14 15.98
CA PRO A 61 29.03 -7.82 15.60
C PRO A 61 28.87 -7.74 14.07
N ILE A 62 27.67 -8.05 13.59
CA ILE A 62 27.27 -7.83 12.21
C ILE A 62 26.49 -6.51 12.09
N TYR A 63 26.87 -5.66 11.14
CA TYR A 63 26.11 -4.44 10.83
C TYR A 63 25.00 -4.75 9.83
N HIS A 64 23.77 -4.83 10.31
CA HIS A 64 22.59 -4.99 9.47
C HIS A 64 22.13 -3.63 8.96
N SER A 65 22.02 -3.48 7.65
CA SER A 65 21.66 -2.23 6.99
C SER A 65 20.81 -2.50 5.76
N THR A 66 20.09 -1.48 5.31
CA THR A 66 19.24 -1.50 4.13
C THR A 66 19.37 -0.14 3.43
N TYR A 67 18.71 0.00 2.28
CA TYR A 67 18.56 1.25 1.56
C TYR A 67 17.10 1.41 1.15
N THR A 68 16.73 2.64 0.79
CA THR A 68 15.46 2.92 0.14
C THR A 68 15.71 3.74 -1.11
N GLY A 69 14.78 3.67 -2.06
CA GLY A 69 14.89 4.37 -3.33
C GLY A 69 13.63 4.16 -4.16
N ARG A 70 13.76 4.23 -5.49
CA ARG A 70 12.62 3.95 -6.37
C ARG A 70 12.17 2.49 -6.18
N PRO A 71 10.90 2.21 -5.85
CA PRO A 71 10.42 0.87 -5.61
C PRO A 71 10.43 0.04 -6.90
N PRO A 72 10.56 -1.31 -6.82
CA PRO A 72 10.55 -2.11 -5.59
C PRO A 72 11.91 -2.09 -4.84
N ASP A 73 11.88 -1.78 -3.55
CA ASP A 73 13.02 -1.85 -2.62
C ASP A 73 12.70 -2.79 -1.44
N GLU A 74 13.67 -3.06 -0.57
CA GLU A 74 13.45 -3.97 0.57
C GLU A 74 12.30 -3.51 1.49
N PRO A 75 12.19 -2.22 1.89
CA PRO A 75 11.04 -1.72 2.63
C PRO A 75 9.70 -1.95 1.91
N ALA A 76 9.62 -1.81 0.59
CA ALA A 76 8.39 -2.04 -0.16
C ALA A 76 7.95 -3.51 -0.11
N ILE A 77 8.89 -4.46 -0.21
CA ILE A 77 8.58 -5.89 -0.08
C ILE A 77 8.13 -6.25 1.33
N LEU A 78 8.78 -5.68 2.36
CA LEU A 78 8.30 -5.80 3.75
C LEU A 78 6.89 -5.21 3.90
N GLY A 79 6.61 -4.08 3.26
CA GLY A 79 5.28 -3.46 3.23
C GLY A 79 4.22 -4.37 2.63
N VAL A 80 4.50 -5.03 1.49
CA VAL A 80 3.59 -6.02 0.88
C VAL A 80 3.29 -7.16 1.84
N ALA A 81 4.32 -7.72 2.49
CA ALA A 81 4.12 -8.81 3.46
C ALA A 81 3.32 -8.35 4.69
N LEU A 82 3.55 -7.14 5.18
CA LEU A 82 2.79 -6.57 6.30
C LEU A 82 1.34 -6.26 5.94
N ASN A 83 1.04 -5.93 4.67
CA ASN A 83 -0.32 -5.68 4.23
C ASN A 83 -1.24 -6.90 4.37
N GLU A 84 -0.70 -8.12 4.25
CA GLU A 84 -1.45 -9.35 4.52
C GLU A 84 -2.03 -9.41 5.94
N VAL A 85 -1.40 -8.71 6.90
CA VAL A 85 -1.91 -8.62 8.28
C VAL A 85 -3.14 -7.72 8.37
N PHE A 86 -3.26 -6.72 7.49
CA PHE A 86 -4.38 -5.78 7.49
C PHE A 86 -5.61 -6.29 6.72
N VAL A 87 -5.42 -7.18 5.74
CA VAL A 87 -6.51 -7.74 4.92
C VAL A 87 -7.62 -8.36 5.81
N PRO A 88 -7.34 -9.25 6.78
CA PRO A 88 -8.40 -9.80 7.64
C PRO A 88 -9.11 -8.76 8.51
N ILE A 89 -8.40 -7.70 8.92
CA ILE A 89 -8.96 -6.60 9.71
C ILE A 89 -9.96 -5.80 8.86
N LEU A 90 -9.60 -5.52 7.60
CA LEU A 90 -10.50 -4.89 6.64
C LEU A 90 -11.70 -5.77 6.34
N GLN A 91 -11.50 -7.05 6.05
CA GLN A 91 -12.58 -8.01 5.75
C GLN A 91 -13.56 -8.17 6.91
N LYS A 92 -13.09 -8.07 8.17
CA LYS A 92 -14.00 -8.08 9.33
C LYS A 92 -14.97 -6.91 9.33
N GLN A 93 -14.54 -5.74 8.86
CA GLN A 93 -15.38 -4.53 8.77
C GLN A 93 -16.17 -4.45 7.46
N PHE A 94 -15.60 -4.94 6.37
CA PHE A 94 -16.15 -4.95 5.02
C PHE A 94 -16.06 -6.38 4.45
N PRO A 95 -17.00 -7.27 4.83
CA PRO A 95 -16.99 -8.68 4.40
C PRO A 95 -17.10 -8.88 2.89
N GLU A 96 -17.52 -7.85 2.16
CA GLU A 96 -17.53 -7.83 0.70
C GLU A 96 -16.12 -7.77 0.07
N ILE A 97 -15.08 -7.37 0.80
CA ILE A 97 -13.71 -7.31 0.29
C ILE A 97 -13.15 -8.72 0.12
N VAL A 98 -12.69 -9.05 -1.09
CA VAL A 98 -12.04 -10.32 -1.42
C VAL A 98 -10.54 -10.20 -1.26
N ASP A 99 -9.92 -9.19 -1.87
CA ASP A 99 -8.50 -8.87 -1.72
C ASP A 99 -8.31 -7.35 -1.57
N PHE A 100 -7.23 -6.96 -0.90
CA PHE A 100 -6.81 -5.57 -0.73
C PHE A 100 -5.30 -5.50 -0.90
N TYR A 101 -4.86 -4.84 -1.97
CA TYR A 101 -3.47 -4.81 -2.38
C TYR A 101 -2.95 -3.38 -2.53
N LEU A 102 -1.76 -3.13 -1.97
CA LEU A 102 -1.00 -1.90 -2.18
C LEU A 102 0.25 -2.23 -3.02
N PRO A 103 0.24 -1.92 -4.33
CA PRO A 103 1.38 -2.19 -5.20
C PRO A 103 2.67 -1.48 -4.75
N PRO A 104 3.83 -2.17 -4.67
CA PRO A 104 5.13 -1.56 -4.41
C PRO A 104 5.44 -0.33 -5.26
N GLU A 105 5.18 -0.42 -6.56
CA GLU A 105 5.35 0.66 -7.54
C GLU A 105 4.49 1.90 -7.23
N GLY A 106 3.45 1.75 -6.40
CA GLY A 106 2.67 2.83 -5.79
C GLY A 106 3.30 3.41 -4.52
N CYS A 107 4.63 3.28 -4.36
CA CYS A 107 5.37 3.71 -3.16
C CYS A 107 4.82 3.06 -1.88
N SER A 108 4.42 1.79 -1.96
CA SER A 108 3.87 0.95 -0.88
C SER A 108 2.52 1.37 -0.26
N TYR A 109 2.08 2.63 -0.41
CA TYR A 109 0.84 3.12 0.21
C TYR A 109 0.02 4.10 -0.63
N ARG A 110 0.56 4.70 -1.71
CA ARG A 110 -0.12 5.80 -2.42
C ARG A 110 -1.26 5.33 -3.30
N MET A 111 -1.29 4.04 -3.66
CA MET A 111 -2.33 3.42 -4.46
C MET A 111 -2.81 2.12 -3.82
N ALA A 112 -4.12 1.89 -3.85
CA ALA A 112 -4.75 0.63 -3.47
C ALA A 112 -5.61 0.07 -4.60
N VAL A 113 -5.57 -1.25 -4.76
CA VAL A 113 -6.51 -2.02 -5.57
C VAL A 113 -7.32 -2.90 -4.63
N VAL A 114 -8.65 -2.81 -4.74
CA VAL A 114 -9.59 -3.55 -3.89
C VAL A 114 -10.52 -4.35 -4.78
N THR A 115 -10.62 -5.65 -4.55
CA THR A 115 -11.60 -6.51 -5.23
C THR A 115 -12.75 -6.80 -4.29
N ILE A 116 -13.99 -6.72 -4.79
CA ILE A 116 -15.18 -6.86 -3.95
C ILE A 116 -16.24 -7.74 -4.59
N LYS A 117 -17.03 -8.40 -3.74
CA LYS A 117 -18.31 -9.01 -4.12
C LYS A 117 -19.39 -7.95 -4.10
N LYS A 118 -19.60 -7.27 -5.23
CA LYS A 118 -20.58 -6.19 -5.35
C LYS A 118 -22.01 -6.70 -5.12
N GLN A 119 -22.65 -6.20 -4.07
CA GLN A 119 -24.02 -6.57 -3.69
C GLN A 119 -25.12 -5.56 -4.07
N TYR A 120 -24.76 -4.32 -4.43
CA TYR A 120 -25.73 -3.28 -4.77
C TYR A 120 -25.11 -2.14 -5.58
N PRO A 121 -25.93 -1.32 -6.26
CA PRO A 121 -25.48 -0.10 -6.94
C PRO A 121 -24.78 0.90 -6.01
N GLY A 122 -23.64 1.45 -6.43
CA GLY A 122 -22.85 2.42 -5.67
C GLY A 122 -21.97 1.81 -4.57
N HIS A 123 -21.93 0.47 -4.44
CA HIS A 123 -21.18 -0.22 -3.39
C HIS A 123 -19.68 0.11 -3.39
N ALA A 124 -19.07 0.29 -4.57
CA ALA A 124 -17.66 0.66 -4.69
C ALA A 124 -17.32 1.96 -3.94
N LYS A 125 -18.22 2.96 -3.95
CA LYS A 125 -18.02 4.23 -3.25
C LYS A 125 -17.96 4.06 -1.73
N ARG A 126 -18.77 3.14 -1.17
CA ARG A 126 -18.71 2.80 0.27
C ARG A 126 -17.33 2.24 0.62
N VAL A 127 -16.79 1.37 -0.23
CA VAL A 127 -15.48 0.76 -0.02
C VAL A 127 -14.36 1.80 -0.13
N MET A 128 -14.40 2.68 -1.14
CA MET A 128 -13.43 3.80 -1.27
C MET A 128 -13.38 4.66 -0.01
N LEU A 129 -14.55 5.10 0.49
CA LEU A 129 -14.64 5.89 1.72
C LEU A 129 -14.16 5.10 2.95
N GLY A 130 -14.42 3.79 2.98
CA GLY A 130 -13.90 2.88 4.00
C GLY A 130 -12.37 2.84 4.03
N VAL A 131 -11.74 2.67 2.86
CA VAL A 131 -10.26 2.68 2.74
C VAL A 131 -9.68 3.99 3.27
N TRP A 132 -10.26 5.13 2.93
CA TRP A 132 -9.74 6.44 3.35
C TRP A 132 -10.02 6.83 4.81
N SER A 133 -10.86 6.09 5.53
CA SER A 133 -11.32 6.49 6.87
C SER A 133 -11.11 5.45 7.97
N PHE A 134 -11.09 4.16 7.64
CA PHE A 134 -11.16 3.11 8.66
C PHE A 134 -9.82 2.88 9.38
N LEU A 135 -8.73 2.69 8.62
CA LEU A 135 -7.40 2.46 9.17
C LEU A 135 -6.47 3.64 8.87
N ARG A 136 -5.73 4.09 9.88
CA ARG A 136 -4.81 5.23 9.77
C ARG A 136 -3.72 5.01 8.72
N GLN A 137 -3.31 3.76 8.55
CA GLN A 137 -2.30 3.33 7.58
C GLN A 137 -2.67 3.68 6.12
N PHE A 138 -3.97 3.81 5.81
CA PHE A 138 -4.45 4.04 4.44
C PHE A 138 -5.00 5.47 4.23
N MET A 139 -4.92 6.33 5.26
CA MET A 139 -5.43 7.70 5.18
C MET A 139 -4.74 8.56 4.12
N TYR A 140 -3.49 8.25 3.78
CA TYR A 140 -2.70 8.96 2.76
C TYR A 140 -2.71 8.29 1.38
N THR A 141 -3.41 7.16 1.23
CA THR A 141 -3.60 6.52 -0.08
C THR A 141 -4.38 7.46 -1.00
N LYS A 142 -3.73 7.94 -2.06
CA LYS A 142 -4.29 8.91 -3.01
C LYS A 142 -5.22 8.28 -4.01
N PHE A 143 -4.89 7.07 -4.47
CA PHE A 143 -5.61 6.38 -5.53
C PHE A 143 -6.23 5.09 -4.99
N VAL A 144 -7.53 4.91 -5.18
CA VAL A 144 -8.21 3.66 -4.83
C VAL A 144 -8.96 3.14 -6.04
N ILE A 145 -8.61 1.95 -6.50
CA ILE A 145 -9.27 1.28 -7.62
C ILE A 145 -10.12 0.17 -7.04
N VAL A 146 -11.42 0.17 -7.33
CA VAL A 146 -12.34 -0.87 -6.87
C VAL A 146 -12.81 -1.70 -8.06
N THR A 147 -12.63 -3.01 -7.97
CA THR A 147 -12.93 -4.00 -9.01
C THR A 147 -13.80 -5.12 -8.45
N ASP A 148 -14.39 -5.95 -9.31
CA ASP A 148 -15.14 -7.13 -8.85
C ASP A 148 -14.18 -8.29 -8.50
N ASP A 149 -14.73 -9.38 -7.96
CA ASP A 149 -13.97 -10.55 -7.49
C ASP A 149 -13.44 -11.48 -8.60
N ASP A 150 -13.74 -11.18 -9.86
CA ASP A 150 -13.17 -11.85 -11.03
C ASP A 150 -11.85 -11.23 -11.51
N ILE A 151 -11.39 -10.15 -10.87
CA ILE A 151 -10.14 -9.46 -11.17
C ILE A 151 -9.09 -9.85 -10.15
N ASN A 152 -7.89 -10.21 -10.61
CA ASN A 152 -6.73 -10.33 -9.72
C ASN A 152 -6.18 -8.93 -9.39
N ALA A 153 -6.34 -8.49 -8.13
CA ALA A 153 -5.86 -7.18 -7.65
C ALA A 153 -4.34 -6.97 -7.84
N ARG A 154 -3.58 -8.07 -7.98
CA ARG A 154 -2.12 -8.09 -8.05
C ARG A 154 -1.59 -8.25 -9.47
N ASP A 155 -2.47 -8.36 -10.46
CA ASP A 155 -2.10 -8.42 -11.89
C ASP A 155 -2.60 -7.16 -12.61
N TRP A 156 -1.68 -6.32 -13.06
CA TRP A 156 -2.04 -5.11 -13.80
C TRP A 156 -2.76 -5.39 -15.11
N ASN A 157 -2.57 -6.56 -15.74
CA ASN A 157 -3.30 -6.89 -16.96
C ASN A 157 -4.81 -6.95 -16.67
N ASP A 158 -5.20 -7.59 -15.57
CA ASP A 158 -6.58 -7.68 -15.11
C ASP A 158 -7.13 -6.32 -14.66
N VAL A 159 -6.37 -5.58 -13.85
CA VAL A 159 -6.80 -4.29 -13.29
C VAL A 159 -7.00 -3.25 -14.40
N ILE A 160 -6.07 -3.16 -15.35
CA ILE A 160 -6.18 -2.25 -16.49
C ILE A 160 -7.33 -2.67 -17.41
N TRP A 161 -7.53 -3.97 -17.63
CA TRP A 161 -8.69 -4.47 -18.38
C TRP A 161 -10.01 -4.06 -17.73
N ALA A 162 -10.13 -4.20 -16.40
CA ALA A 162 -11.33 -3.77 -15.67
C ALA A 162 -11.58 -2.27 -15.83
N ILE A 163 -10.55 -1.43 -15.65
CA ILE A 163 -10.66 0.04 -15.82
C ILE A 163 -11.13 0.39 -17.24
N THR A 164 -10.48 -0.19 -18.25
CA THR A 164 -10.70 0.20 -19.65
C THR A 164 -12.01 -0.34 -20.24
N THR A 165 -12.61 -1.37 -19.63
CA THR A 165 -13.84 -1.99 -20.15
C THR A 165 -15.08 -1.75 -19.29
N ARG A 166 -14.93 -1.46 -17.99
CA ARG A 166 -16.05 -1.32 -17.04
C ARG A 166 -16.26 0.12 -16.55
N MET A 167 -15.43 1.07 -16.97
CA MET A 167 -15.53 2.46 -16.55
C MET A 167 -15.92 3.41 -17.68
N ASP A 168 -16.81 4.34 -17.35
CA ASP A 168 -16.86 5.66 -17.99
C ASP A 168 -16.05 6.65 -17.12
N PRO A 169 -15.01 7.30 -17.66
CA PRO A 169 -14.08 8.10 -16.85
C PRO A 169 -14.75 9.20 -16.02
N LYS A 170 -15.78 9.88 -16.56
CA LYS A 170 -16.42 10.99 -15.86
C LYS A 170 -17.41 10.50 -14.81
N ARG A 171 -18.19 9.46 -15.13
CA ARG A 171 -19.23 8.91 -14.24
C ARG A 171 -18.62 8.14 -13.06
N ASP A 172 -17.56 7.39 -13.32
CA ASP A 172 -17.06 6.36 -12.40
C ASP A 172 -15.79 6.77 -11.64
N THR A 173 -15.32 8.00 -11.85
CA THR A 173 -14.24 8.60 -11.04
C THR A 173 -14.84 9.45 -9.93
N VAL A 174 -14.38 9.21 -8.70
CA VAL A 174 -14.69 10.01 -7.52
C VAL A 174 -13.48 10.86 -7.17
N MET A 175 -13.65 12.18 -7.13
CA MET A 175 -12.63 13.12 -6.66
C MET A 175 -13.06 13.69 -5.31
N ILE A 176 -12.15 13.71 -4.33
CA ILE A 176 -12.33 14.40 -3.06
C ILE A 176 -11.15 15.34 -2.87
N ASP A 177 -11.43 16.64 -2.84
CA ASP A 177 -10.42 17.69 -2.66
C ASP A 177 -10.19 17.98 -1.16
N ASN A 178 -9.09 18.68 -0.87
CA ASN A 178 -8.75 19.19 0.47
C ASN A 178 -8.71 18.11 1.56
N THR A 179 -8.13 16.95 1.23
CA THR A 179 -7.90 15.83 2.15
C THR A 179 -6.48 15.85 2.70
N PRO A 180 -6.23 15.24 3.88
CA PRO A 180 -4.88 15.07 4.42
C PRO A 180 -4.02 14.21 3.50
N ILE A 181 -2.79 14.66 3.21
CA ILE A 181 -1.78 13.97 2.41
C ILE A 181 -0.45 13.98 3.17
N ASP A 182 0.46 13.08 2.82
CA ASP A 182 1.84 13.10 3.31
C ASP A 182 2.49 14.48 3.06
N TYR A 183 3.14 15.05 4.06
CA TYR A 183 3.77 16.37 3.98
C TYR A 183 4.97 16.39 3.03
N LEU A 184 5.59 15.22 2.79
CA LEU A 184 6.69 15.01 1.82
C LEU A 184 6.20 14.83 0.38
N ASP A 185 4.89 14.69 0.16
CA ASP A 185 4.36 14.53 -1.19
C ASP A 185 4.28 15.87 -1.94
N PHE A 186 5.38 16.19 -2.62
CA PHE A 186 5.56 17.41 -3.42
C PHE A 186 4.62 17.51 -4.63
N ALA A 187 3.88 16.45 -4.98
CA ALA A 187 2.86 16.51 -6.04
C ALA A 187 1.52 17.06 -5.53
N SER A 188 1.38 17.24 -4.21
CA SER A 188 0.23 17.95 -3.63
C SER A 188 0.35 19.47 -3.86
N PRO A 189 -0.78 20.20 -4.00
CA PRO A 189 -0.75 21.64 -4.21
C PRO A 189 -0.24 22.43 -2.99
N VAL A 190 -0.42 21.88 -1.79
CA VAL A 190 0.00 22.47 -0.51
C VAL A 190 0.51 21.34 0.38
N SER A 191 1.63 21.55 1.08
CA SER A 191 2.18 20.53 1.99
C SER A 191 1.13 20.06 3.00
N GLY A 192 0.94 18.75 3.09
CA GLY A 192 -0.03 18.11 3.97
C GLY A 192 -1.49 18.11 3.46
N LEU A 193 -1.78 18.76 2.32
CA LEU A 193 -3.14 18.94 1.82
C LEU A 193 -3.24 18.75 0.30
N GLY A 194 -4.09 17.80 -0.13
CA GLY A 194 -4.31 17.53 -1.55
C GLY A 194 -5.62 16.81 -1.83
N SER A 195 -5.73 16.22 -3.01
CA SER A 195 -6.93 15.47 -3.41
C SER A 195 -6.69 13.96 -3.42
N LYS A 196 -7.79 13.21 -3.41
CA LYS A 196 -7.83 11.75 -3.60
C LYS A 196 -8.75 11.39 -4.75
N MET A 197 -8.41 10.31 -5.43
CA MET A 197 -9.13 9.78 -6.59
C MET A 197 -9.54 8.33 -6.33
N GLY A 198 -10.84 8.06 -6.48
CA GLY A 198 -11.40 6.72 -6.49
C GLY A 198 -11.85 6.34 -7.89
N LEU A 199 -11.52 5.14 -8.34
CA LEU A 199 -11.90 4.59 -9.64
C LEU A 199 -12.81 3.38 -9.43
N ASP A 200 -14.08 3.51 -9.79
CA ASP A 200 -15.04 2.40 -9.74
C ASP A 200 -14.97 1.62 -11.05
N ALA A 201 -14.13 0.59 -11.09
CA ALA A 201 -13.97 -0.35 -12.18
C ALA A 201 -14.85 -1.61 -12.03
N THR A 202 -15.91 -1.56 -11.22
CA THR A 202 -16.84 -2.68 -11.07
C THR A 202 -17.83 -2.79 -12.24
N ASN A 203 -18.45 -3.95 -12.43
CA ASN A 203 -19.56 -4.12 -13.34
C ASN A 203 -20.72 -3.20 -12.94
N LYS A 204 -21.30 -2.49 -13.92
CA LYS A 204 -22.36 -1.51 -13.66
C LYS A 204 -23.74 -2.17 -13.73
N TRP A 205 -24.53 -1.96 -12.69
CA TRP A 205 -25.87 -2.52 -12.52
C TRP A 205 -26.94 -1.62 -13.16
N PRO A 206 -28.19 -2.09 -13.34
CA PRO A 206 -29.22 -1.35 -14.08
C PRO A 206 -29.55 0.07 -13.59
N SER A 207 -29.26 0.41 -12.33
CA SER A 207 -29.44 1.78 -11.82
C SER A 207 -28.20 2.67 -11.97
N GLU A 208 -27.07 2.12 -12.40
CA GLU A 208 -25.81 2.85 -12.65
C GLU A 208 -25.60 3.10 -14.15
N THR A 209 -26.26 2.31 -15.01
CA THR A 209 -26.22 2.41 -16.47
C THR A 209 -27.55 2.01 -17.07
N THR A 210 -27.94 2.66 -18.17
CA THR A 210 -29.12 2.29 -18.98
C THR A 210 -28.79 1.34 -20.12
N ARG A 211 -27.51 1.00 -20.31
CA ARG A 211 -27.04 0.12 -21.38
C ARG A 211 -27.10 -1.35 -20.93
N GLU A 212 -27.32 -2.25 -21.88
CA GLU A 212 -27.05 -3.67 -21.68
C GLU A 212 -25.56 -3.87 -21.37
N TRP A 213 -25.26 -4.58 -20.29
CA TRP A 213 -23.88 -4.79 -19.83
C TRP A 213 -23.24 -6.00 -20.50
N GLY A 214 -21.93 -5.93 -20.76
CA GLY A 214 -21.20 -7.01 -21.40
C GLY A 214 -21.16 -8.27 -20.53
N ARG A 215 -21.28 -9.44 -21.16
CA ARG A 215 -21.06 -10.73 -20.50
C ARG A 215 -19.58 -11.10 -20.61
N ALA A 216 -18.90 -11.20 -19.48
CA ALA A 216 -17.50 -11.60 -19.44
C ALA A 216 -17.31 -13.02 -19.98
N ILE A 217 -16.18 -13.25 -20.64
CA ILE A 217 -15.74 -14.59 -21.06
C ILE A 217 -15.24 -15.29 -19.80
N VAL A 218 -15.78 -16.46 -19.51
CA VAL A 218 -15.35 -17.31 -18.41
C VAL A 218 -14.72 -18.57 -18.99
N LYS A 219 -13.54 -18.94 -18.52
CA LYS A 219 -12.90 -20.19 -18.91
C LYS A 219 -13.75 -21.37 -18.43
N ASP A 220 -13.85 -22.41 -19.26
CA ASP A 220 -14.49 -23.65 -18.85
C ASP A 220 -13.63 -24.37 -17.80
N GLU A 221 -14.20 -24.59 -16.61
CA GLU A 221 -13.46 -25.14 -15.46
C GLU A 221 -12.88 -26.53 -15.75
N ALA A 222 -13.62 -27.38 -16.49
CA ALA A 222 -13.16 -28.71 -16.83
C ALA A 222 -11.94 -28.66 -17.76
N THR A 223 -11.97 -27.74 -18.74
CA THR A 223 -10.85 -27.50 -19.64
C THR A 223 -9.65 -26.93 -18.90
N THR A 224 -9.83 -25.92 -18.05
CA THR A 224 -8.73 -25.34 -17.25
C THR A 224 -8.07 -26.40 -16.38
N ARG A 225 -8.86 -27.16 -15.60
CA ARG A 225 -8.33 -28.23 -14.74
C ARG A 225 -7.54 -29.28 -15.52
N ARG A 226 -8.09 -29.72 -16.65
CA ARG A 226 -7.42 -30.72 -17.50
C ARG A 226 -6.07 -30.20 -18.00
N VAL A 227 -6.00 -28.93 -18.40
CA VAL A 227 -4.76 -28.32 -18.88
C VAL A 227 -3.76 -28.18 -17.73
N ASP A 228 -4.20 -27.76 -16.54
CA ASP A 228 -3.35 -27.65 -15.36
C ASP A 228 -2.72 -29.01 -14.97
N GLU A 229 -3.50 -30.10 -15.02
CA GLU A 229 -3.04 -31.46 -14.71
C GLU A 229 -1.95 -31.96 -15.67
N ILE A 230 -1.99 -31.54 -16.94
CA ILE A 230 -1.01 -31.95 -17.96
C ILE A 230 0.09 -30.91 -18.21
N TRP A 231 0.03 -29.73 -17.58
CA TRP A 231 0.88 -28.58 -17.93
C TRP A 231 2.37 -28.92 -17.93
N THR A 232 2.86 -29.56 -16.86
CA THR A 232 4.26 -29.98 -16.74
C THR A 232 4.67 -31.02 -17.80
N GLN A 233 3.72 -31.79 -18.33
CA GLN A 233 3.98 -32.80 -19.37
C GLN A 233 4.07 -32.18 -20.77
N LEU A 234 3.56 -30.95 -20.96
CA LEU A 234 3.56 -30.28 -22.26
C LEU A 234 4.94 -29.73 -22.66
N GLY A 235 5.88 -29.61 -21.71
CA GLY A 235 7.24 -29.11 -21.99
C GLY A 235 7.27 -27.65 -22.46
N ILE A 236 6.36 -26.82 -21.94
CA ILE A 236 6.27 -25.39 -22.23
C ILE A 236 6.63 -24.64 -20.94
N ASP A 237 7.66 -23.78 -21.02
CA ASP A 237 8.09 -22.88 -19.94
C ASP A 237 7.46 -21.48 -20.09
#